data_AF-A0A7R9MLT1-F1
#
_entry.id   AF-A0A7R9MLT1-F1
#
_cell.length_a   1.000
_cell.length_b   1.000
_cell.length_c   1.000
_cell.angle_alpha   90.00
_cell.angle_beta   90.00
_cell.angle_gamma   90.00
#
_symmetry.space_group_name_H-M   'P 1'
#
loop_
_entity.id
_entity.type
_entity.pdbx_description
1 polymer ?
#
loop_
_entity_poly.entity_id
_entity_poly.type
_entity_poly.pdbx_seq_one_letter_code
_entity_poly.pdbx_strand_id
1 'polypeptide(L)'
;MPRRVANVLCGKPCAERKITGADSVCVCNQTYCDDFPQLTLPKTGVVLVYESGKSGHRFQETQLKLQTHTSPQTTRSNKDTQTITIDKNQKYQSIIGFGGAFTDEFGMVLNAVPKQLSTYLMESLFGKNGNEYNMGRVPVASTDYSAHYYTYDDVVNDTHLTKFALAKEDMELKVWY
;
A
#
# COMPACT_ATOMS: atom_id res chain seq x y z
N MET A 1 5.67 40.48 11.09
CA MET A 1 4.96 39.87 9.94
C MET A 1 5.15 38.36 10.00
N PRO A 2 4.12 37.57 10.29
CA PRO A 2 4.26 36.12 10.29
C PRO A 2 4.39 35.64 8.84
N ARG A 3 5.48 34.93 8.54
CA ARG A 3 5.69 34.27 7.25
C ARG A 3 4.55 33.27 7.04
N ARG A 4 3.78 33.47 5.97
CA ARG A 4 2.84 32.46 5.45
C ARG A 4 3.64 31.19 5.18
N VAL A 5 3.43 30.17 6.01
CA VAL A 5 3.78 28.80 5.67
C VAL A 5 2.95 28.46 4.43
N ALA A 6 3.60 28.11 3.33
CA ALA A 6 2.92 27.60 2.16
C ALA A 6 2.04 26.43 2.61
N ASN A 7 0.76 26.43 2.23
CA ASN A 7 -0.14 25.30 2.46
C ASN A 7 0.44 24.06 1.78
N VAL A 8 1.24 23.30 2.53
CA VAL A 8 1.44 21.88 2.26
C VAL A 8 0.05 21.28 2.45
N LEU A 9 -0.54 20.74 1.39
CA LEU A 9 -1.73 19.90 1.50
C LEU A 9 -1.32 18.75 2.42
N CYS A 10 -1.63 18.86 3.71
CA CYS A 10 -1.31 17.84 4.68
C CYS A 10 -2.30 16.71 4.47
N GLY A 11 -1.80 15.49 4.23
CA GLY A 11 -2.65 14.30 4.24
C GLY A 11 -3.40 14.20 5.58
N LYS A 12 -4.55 13.54 5.56
CA LYS A 12 -5.35 13.27 6.76
C LYS A 12 -4.56 12.29 7.64
N PRO A 13 -4.31 12.64 8.92
CA PRO A 13 -3.52 11.79 9.79
C PRO A 13 -4.23 10.49 10.16
N CYS A 14 -3.48 9.47 10.55
CA CYS A 14 -4.02 8.25 11.11
C CYS A 14 -4.93 8.54 12.32
N ALA A 15 -6.19 8.09 12.27
CA ALA A 15 -7.07 8.05 13.45
C ALA A 15 -6.73 6.82 14.30
N GLU A 16 -5.68 6.94 15.12
CA GLU A 16 -5.09 5.80 15.82
C GLU A 16 -6.04 5.17 16.85
N ARG A 17 -6.14 3.84 16.82
CA ARG A 17 -6.74 3.03 17.89
C ARG A 17 -5.78 1.92 18.31
N LYS A 18 -5.44 1.87 19.59
CA LYS A 18 -4.65 0.78 20.17
C LYS A 18 -5.51 -0.46 20.36
N ILE A 19 -4.96 -1.63 20.01
CA ILE A 19 -5.64 -2.92 20.17
C ILE A 19 -4.92 -3.70 21.28
N THR A 20 -5.65 -4.19 22.27
CA THR A 20 -5.08 -4.98 23.36
C THR A 20 -4.40 -6.24 22.79
N GLY A 21 -3.11 -6.43 23.09
CA GLY A 21 -2.33 -7.59 22.61
C GLY A 21 -1.77 -7.42 21.19
N ALA A 22 -1.99 -6.29 20.53
CA ALA A 22 -1.39 -5.92 19.25
C ALA A 22 -0.82 -4.50 19.31
N ASP A 23 -0.28 -4.01 18.20
CA ASP A 23 0.12 -2.60 18.06
C ASP A 23 -1.14 -1.72 17.86
N SER A 24 -1.08 -0.70 16.99
CA SER A 24 -2.19 0.20 16.72
C SER A 24 -2.63 0.18 15.26
N VAL A 25 -3.90 0.51 15.02
CA VAL A 25 -4.51 0.61 13.68
C VAL A 25 -4.96 2.03 13.39
N CYS A 26 -5.05 2.38 12.11
CA CYS A 26 -5.69 3.61 11.64
C CYS A 26 -7.15 3.31 11.33
N VAL A 27 -8.08 3.97 12.03
CA VAL A 27 -9.50 3.70 11.93
C VAL A 27 -10.11 4.51 10.80
N CYS A 28 -10.63 3.82 9.79
CA CYS A 28 -11.47 4.41 8.75
C CYS A 28 -12.95 4.12 8.99
N ASN A 29 -13.81 5.07 8.64
CA ASN A 29 -15.26 4.97 8.68
C ASN A 29 -15.89 5.71 7.47
N GLN A 30 -17.21 5.87 7.45
CA GLN A 30 -17.91 6.49 6.31
C GLN A 30 -17.54 7.96 6.08
N THR A 31 -17.03 8.68 7.09
CA THR A 31 -16.74 10.12 7.00
C THR A 31 -15.25 10.42 7.07
N TYR A 32 -14.41 9.44 7.42
CA TYR A 32 -12.98 9.64 7.65
C TYR A 32 -12.16 8.43 7.24
N CYS A 33 -11.05 8.68 6.56
CA CYS A 33 -9.94 7.75 6.40
C CYS A 33 -8.67 8.57 6.22
N ASP A 34 -7.53 8.07 6.71
CA ASP A 34 -6.23 8.70 6.51
C ASP A 34 -5.79 8.61 5.04
N ASP A 35 -5.01 9.60 4.61
CA ASP A 35 -4.47 9.67 3.25
C ASP A 35 -3.09 10.33 3.26
N PHE A 36 -2.37 10.15 2.15
CA PHE A 36 -1.06 10.74 1.96
C PHE A 36 -1.15 12.05 1.17
N PRO A 37 -0.30 13.04 1.49
CA PRO A 37 -0.10 14.16 0.59
C PRO A 37 0.50 13.66 -0.73
N GLN A 38 0.20 14.32 -1.84
CA GLN A 38 0.81 13.97 -3.12
C GLN A 38 2.33 14.11 -3.05
N LEU A 39 3.04 13.04 -3.43
CA LEU A 39 4.49 13.01 -3.45
C LEU A 39 5.02 13.98 -4.49
N THR A 40 5.90 14.88 -4.06
CA THR A 40 6.63 15.78 -4.95
C THR A 40 8.12 15.55 -4.79
N LEU A 41 8.85 15.57 -5.90
CA LEU A 41 10.30 15.40 -5.85
C LEU A 41 10.93 16.50 -4.98
N PRO A 42 11.76 16.15 -3.99
CA PRO A 42 12.42 17.15 -3.17
C PRO A 42 13.43 17.95 -4.03
N LYS A 43 13.80 19.13 -3.53
CA LYS A 43 14.88 19.92 -4.13
C LYS A 43 16.19 19.12 -4.12
N THR A 44 17.05 19.33 -5.13
CA THR A 44 18.39 18.73 -5.18
C THR A 44 19.13 18.92 -3.86
N GLY A 45 19.70 17.83 -3.32
CA GLY A 45 20.39 17.83 -2.03
C GLY A 45 19.48 17.60 -0.82
N VAL A 46 18.18 17.35 -1.01
CA VAL A 46 17.24 17.00 0.05
C VAL A 46 16.72 15.58 -0.17
N VAL A 47 16.57 14.83 0.92
CA VAL A 47 15.99 13.49 0.96
C VAL A 47 14.73 13.54 1.81
N LEU A 48 13.65 12.91 1.32
CA LEU A 48 12.44 12.66 2.10
C LEU A 48 12.60 11.31 2.80
N VAL A 49 12.26 11.26 4.09
CA VAL A 49 12.29 10.06 4.91
C VAL A 49 10.90 9.84 5.48
N TYR A 50 10.33 8.67 5.24
CA TYR A 50 9.03 8.27 5.78
C TYR A 50 9.24 7.21 6.85
N GLU A 51 8.66 7.43 8.03
CA GLU A 51 8.81 6.53 9.18
C GLU A 51 7.47 5.94 9.62
N SER A 52 7.45 4.63 9.83
CA SER A 52 6.35 3.92 10.50
C SER A 52 6.93 3.08 11.64
N GLY A 53 6.28 3.09 12.80
CA GLY A 53 6.82 2.41 13.97
C GLY A 53 5.81 2.16 15.09
N LYS A 54 6.22 1.35 16.07
CA LYS A 54 5.40 1.00 17.26
C LYS A 54 5.07 2.20 18.14
N SER A 55 5.84 3.28 18.02
CA SER A 55 5.58 4.57 18.66
C SER A 55 4.33 5.28 18.14
N GLY A 56 3.71 4.78 17.06
CA GLY A 56 2.51 5.35 16.45
C GLY A 56 2.78 6.12 15.16
N HIS A 57 4.03 6.30 14.75
CA HIS A 57 4.36 6.90 13.45
C HIS A 57 3.72 6.07 12.31
N ARG A 58 3.11 6.75 11.34
CA ARG A 58 2.46 6.16 10.16
C ARG A 58 2.82 6.99 8.94
N PHE A 59 3.83 6.54 8.19
CA PHE A 59 4.45 7.27 7.07
C PHE A 59 4.72 8.73 7.42
N GLN A 60 5.25 8.97 8.62
CA GLN A 60 5.59 10.31 9.05
C GLN A 60 6.76 10.83 8.23
N GLU A 61 6.54 11.91 7.49
CA GLU A 61 7.57 12.53 6.65
C GLU A 61 8.53 13.39 7.48
N THR A 62 9.82 13.25 7.23
CA THR A 62 10.88 14.18 7.63
C THR A 62 11.79 14.47 6.45
N GLN A 63 12.45 15.63 6.46
CA GLN A 63 13.37 16.02 5.38
C GLN A 63 14.79 16.13 5.90
N LEU A 64 15.71 15.45 5.24
CA LEU A 64 17.14 15.47 5.53
C LEU A 64 17.90 16.19 4.42
N LYS A 65 18.98 16.89 4.78
CA LYS A 65 19.89 17.49 3.80
C LYS A 65 21.08 16.57 3.57
N LEU A 66 21.36 16.27 2.31
CA LEU A 66 22.58 15.58 1.92
C LEU A 66 23.78 16.46 2.25
N GLN A 67 24.74 15.88 2.96
CA GLN A 67 26.01 16.52 3.26
C GLN A 67 27.07 15.94 2.33
N THR A 68 27.84 16.83 1.69
CA THR A 68 29.08 16.42 1.04
C THR A 68 30.11 16.12 2.11
N HIS A 69 30.57 14.87 2.17
CA HIS A 69 31.61 14.49 3.11
C HIS A 69 32.96 15.08 2.66
N THR A 70 33.31 16.27 3.16
CA THR A 70 34.54 16.99 2.80
C THR A 70 35.69 16.84 3.81
N SER A 71 35.53 16.08 4.89
CA SER A 71 36.61 15.90 5.87
C SER A 71 37.50 14.69 5.55
N PRO A 72 38.84 14.82 5.64
CA PRO A 72 39.71 13.68 5.86
C PRO A 72 39.20 12.92 7.09
N GLN A 73 39.15 11.59 7.02
CA GLN A 73 38.89 10.74 8.19
C GLN A 73 39.93 11.07 9.27
N THR A 74 39.63 12.01 10.17
CA THR A 74 40.27 12.03 11.46
C THR A 74 39.69 10.86 12.22
N THR A 75 40.56 9.91 12.52
CA THR A 75 40.32 8.66 13.24
C THR A 75 39.63 8.90 14.59
N ARG A 76 38.32 9.10 14.56
CA ARG A 76 37.42 8.77 15.67
C ARG A 76 36.43 7.78 15.09
N SER A 77 36.85 6.52 15.04
CA SER A 77 35.92 5.42 14.85
C SER A 77 34.98 5.43 16.07
N ASN A 78 33.85 6.14 15.96
CA ASN A 78 32.71 5.80 16.78
C ASN A 78 32.37 4.36 16.39
N LYS A 79 32.69 3.42 17.29
CA LYS A 79 32.58 1.97 17.07
C LYS A 79 31.15 1.52 16.70
N ASP A 80 30.18 2.42 16.79
CA ASP A 80 28.76 2.19 16.49
C ASP A 80 28.29 2.78 15.14
N THR A 81 29.19 3.33 14.32
CA THR A 81 28.79 3.92 13.03
C THR A 81 28.62 2.83 11.97
N GLN A 82 27.39 2.62 11.51
CA GLN A 82 27.09 1.75 10.36
C GLN A 82 27.05 2.57 9.07
N THR A 83 27.78 2.12 8.05
CA THR A 83 27.84 2.81 6.75
C THR A 83 27.19 1.94 5.67
N ILE A 84 26.21 2.50 4.96
CA ILE A 84 25.57 1.87 3.80
C ILE A 84 26.03 2.63 2.55
N THR A 85 26.56 1.91 1.55
CA THR A 85 27.05 2.50 0.29
C THR A 85 26.17 2.02 -0.86
N ILE A 86 25.78 2.94 -1.75
CA ILE A 86 24.96 2.65 -2.94
C ILE A 86 25.83 2.81 -4.19
N ASP A 87 26.03 1.73 -4.95
CA ASP A 87 26.66 1.78 -6.28
C ASP A 87 25.59 1.78 -7.37
N LYS A 88 25.47 2.90 -8.09
CA LYS A 88 24.50 3.07 -9.19
C LYS A 88 24.83 2.26 -10.46
N ASN A 89 26.06 1.75 -10.58
CA ASN A 89 26.48 0.98 -11.75
C ASN A 89 26.15 -0.52 -11.60
N GLN A 90 25.99 -0.99 -10.36
CA GLN A 90 25.56 -2.34 -10.07
C GLN A 90 24.04 -2.44 -10.15
N LYS A 91 23.54 -3.03 -11.23
CA LYS A 91 22.09 -3.20 -11.48
C LYS A 91 21.65 -4.64 -11.26
N TYR A 92 20.39 -4.80 -10.88
CA TYR A 92 19.73 -6.10 -10.70
C TYR A 92 18.43 -6.13 -11.52
N GLN A 93 17.39 -6.80 -11.01
CA GLN A 93 16.09 -6.91 -11.67
C GLN A 93 15.34 -5.56 -11.73
N SER A 94 14.49 -5.41 -12.75
CA SER A 94 13.46 -4.39 -12.76
C SER A 94 12.29 -4.78 -11.86
N ILE A 95 11.62 -3.78 -11.27
CA ILE A 95 10.42 -3.99 -10.45
C ILE A 95 9.19 -3.76 -11.33
N ILE A 96 8.33 -4.78 -11.40
CA ILE A 96 7.08 -4.72 -12.18
C ILE A 96 6.00 -3.95 -11.43
N GLY A 97 5.87 -4.17 -10.12
CA GLY A 97 4.87 -3.50 -9.31
C GLY A 97 4.67 -4.11 -7.93
N PHE A 98 3.71 -3.53 -7.21
CA PHE A 98 3.26 -3.94 -5.89
C PHE A 98 1.74 -3.93 -5.86
N GLY A 99 1.15 -4.84 -5.09
CA GLY A 99 -0.27 -5.12 -5.23
C GLY A 99 -0.84 -6.07 -4.20
N GLY A 100 -2.10 -6.45 -4.44
CA GLY A 100 -2.85 -7.41 -3.64
C GLY A 100 -3.56 -8.45 -4.51
N ALA A 101 -4.33 -9.33 -3.87
CA ALA A 101 -5.17 -10.30 -4.54
C ALA A 101 -6.65 -9.92 -4.44
N PHE A 102 -7.36 -10.01 -5.56
CA PHE A 102 -8.81 -9.83 -5.65
C PHE A 102 -9.49 -11.20 -5.48
N THR A 103 -9.43 -11.75 -4.27
CA THR A 103 -10.11 -13.00 -3.91
C THR A 103 -11.62 -12.78 -3.76
N ASP A 104 -12.39 -13.87 -3.74
CA ASP A 104 -13.84 -13.79 -3.48
C ASP A 104 -14.11 -13.12 -2.12
N GLU A 105 -13.37 -13.49 -1.07
CA GLU A 105 -13.49 -12.84 0.25
C GLU A 105 -13.22 -11.32 0.21
N PHE A 106 -12.25 -10.85 -0.57
CA PHE A 106 -12.01 -9.41 -0.71
C PHE A 106 -13.23 -8.69 -1.28
N GLY A 107 -13.84 -9.25 -2.33
CA GLY A 107 -15.08 -8.71 -2.90
C GLY A 107 -16.27 -8.80 -1.93
N MET A 108 -16.38 -9.88 -1.16
CA MET A 108 -17.40 -10.01 -0.11
C MET A 108 -17.24 -8.93 0.96
N VAL A 109 -16.02 -8.67 1.42
CA VAL A 109 -15.73 -7.61 2.40
C VAL A 109 -16.08 -6.24 1.83
N LEU A 110 -15.73 -5.94 0.58
CA LEU A 110 -16.08 -4.68 -0.08
C LEU A 110 -17.60 -4.49 -0.20
N ASN A 111 -18.34 -5.56 -0.48
CA ASN A 111 -19.80 -5.52 -0.60
C ASN A 111 -20.51 -5.47 0.77
N ALA A 112 -19.87 -5.98 1.83
CA ALA A 112 -20.42 -5.99 3.19
C ALA A 112 -20.30 -4.63 3.90
N VAL A 113 -19.38 -3.76 3.47
CA VAL A 113 -19.19 -2.42 4.04
C VAL A 113 -20.02 -1.36 3.31
N PRO A 114 -20.33 -0.23 3.97
CA PRO A 114 -20.96 0.91 3.30
C PRO A 114 -20.15 1.38 2.09
N LYS A 115 -20.82 1.77 0.99
CA LYS A 115 -20.16 2.13 -0.27
C LYS A 115 -19.03 3.14 -0.11
N GLN A 116 -19.21 4.17 0.73
CA GLN A 116 -18.18 5.18 0.97
C GLN A 116 -16.91 4.59 1.62
N LEU A 117 -17.05 3.60 2.50
CA LEU A 117 -15.92 2.93 3.13
C LEU A 117 -15.20 2.00 2.13
N SER A 118 -15.94 1.31 1.27
CA SER A 118 -15.38 0.56 0.12
C SER A 118 -14.57 1.49 -0.79
N THR A 119 -15.10 2.68 -1.12
CA THR A 119 -14.37 3.71 -1.88
C THR A 119 -13.10 4.15 -1.17
N TYR A 120 -13.14 4.43 0.14
CA TYR A 120 -11.94 4.78 0.89
C TYR A 120 -10.91 3.65 0.90
N LEU A 121 -11.33 2.39 1.04
CA LEU A 121 -10.40 1.26 0.98
C LEU A 121 -9.72 1.16 -0.39
N MET A 122 -10.48 1.32 -1.49
CA MET A 122 -9.91 1.32 -2.84
C MET A 122 -8.97 2.50 -3.09
N GLU A 123 -9.32 3.71 -2.62
CA GLU A 123 -8.45 4.88 -2.70
C GLU A 123 -7.18 4.72 -1.84
N SER A 124 -7.26 4.14 -0.65
CA SER A 124 -6.09 3.87 0.19
C SER A 124 -5.16 2.83 -0.44
N LEU A 125 -5.67 1.87 -1.21
CA LEU A 125 -4.85 0.85 -1.87
C LEU A 125 -4.30 1.31 -3.23
N PHE A 126 -5.16 1.83 -4.11
CA PHE A 126 -4.87 2.11 -5.52
C PHE A 126 -4.91 3.61 -5.89
N GLY A 127 -5.48 4.44 -5.02
CA GLY A 127 -5.62 5.87 -5.26
C GLY A 127 -4.29 6.62 -5.18
N LYS A 128 -4.23 7.79 -5.82
CA LYS A 128 -3.03 8.66 -5.89
C LYS A 128 -2.58 9.20 -4.54
N ASN A 129 -3.48 9.22 -3.56
CA ASN A 129 -3.21 9.66 -2.19
C ASN A 129 -3.17 8.45 -1.23
N GLY A 130 -3.05 7.23 -1.76
CA GLY A 130 -2.92 5.99 -1.03
C GLY A 130 -1.58 5.30 -1.30
N ASN A 131 -1.56 3.97 -1.26
CA ASN A 131 -0.37 3.17 -1.48
C ASN A 131 0.02 3.04 -2.97
N GLU A 132 -0.79 3.57 -3.89
CA GLU A 132 -0.58 3.52 -5.34
C GLU A 132 -0.24 2.10 -5.85
N TYR A 133 -0.96 1.09 -5.35
CA TYR A 133 -0.85 -0.25 -5.90
C TYR A 133 -1.10 -0.22 -7.41
N ASN A 134 -0.25 -0.93 -8.14
CA ASN A 134 -0.27 -0.96 -9.61
C ASN A 134 -0.34 -2.40 -10.17
N MET A 135 -0.54 -3.38 -9.28
CA MET A 135 -0.66 -4.79 -9.62
C MET A 135 -1.82 -5.43 -8.87
N GLY A 136 -2.49 -6.38 -9.51
CA GLY A 136 -3.57 -7.17 -8.93
C GLY A 136 -3.47 -8.63 -9.34
N ARG A 137 -3.58 -9.54 -8.39
CA ARG A 137 -3.71 -10.98 -8.65
C ARG A 137 -5.18 -11.38 -8.59
N VAL A 138 -5.73 -11.90 -9.68
CA VAL A 138 -7.11 -12.41 -9.72
C VAL A 138 -7.04 -13.95 -9.76
N PRO A 139 -7.58 -14.66 -8.75
CA PRO A 139 -7.70 -16.11 -8.81
C PRO A 139 -8.58 -16.58 -9.97
N VAL A 140 -8.26 -17.73 -10.54
CA VAL A 140 -9.09 -18.42 -11.54
C VAL A 140 -10.01 -19.38 -10.77
N ALA A 141 -11.30 -19.09 -10.76
CA ALA A 141 -12.30 -19.74 -9.92
C ALA A 141 -12.00 -19.65 -8.40
N SER A 142 -12.41 -20.65 -7.62
CA SER A 142 -12.30 -20.62 -6.16
C SER A 142 -10.88 -20.79 -5.63
N THR A 143 -10.65 -20.29 -4.41
CA THR A 143 -9.52 -20.68 -3.55
C THR A 143 -10.01 -21.05 -2.15
N ASP A 144 -9.10 -21.29 -1.23
CA ASP A 144 -9.35 -21.34 0.22
C ASP A 144 -9.94 -20.04 0.81
N TYR A 145 -9.87 -18.91 0.08
CA TYR A 145 -10.49 -17.61 0.39
C TYR A 145 -11.83 -17.42 -0.36
N SER A 146 -12.52 -18.52 -0.65
CA SER A 146 -13.86 -18.56 -1.24
C SER A 146 -14.85 -19.20 -0.26
N ALA A 147 -16.11 -18.81 -0.32
CA ALA A 147 -17.15 -19.37 0.57
C ALA A 147 -17.47 -20.85 0.28
N HIS A 148 -17.14 -21.31 -0.93
CA HIS A 148 -17.25 -22.71 -1.34
C HIS A 148 -16.26 -23.00 -2.49
N TYR A 149 -16.04 -24.28 -2.77
CA TYR A 149 -15.22 -24.74 -3.89
C TYR A 149 -16.06 -24.77 -5.17
N TYR A 150 -15.52 -24.18 -6.24
CA TYR A 150 -16.07 -24.21 -7.59
C TYR A 150 -14.93 -24.08 -8.62
N THR A 151 -15.16 -24.60 -9.82
CA THR A 151 -14.36 -24.28 -11.00
C THR A 151 -15.23 -23.58 -12.05
N TYR A 152 -14.66 -23.23 -13.21
CA TYR A 152 -15.46 -22.73 -14.32
C TYR A 152 -16.12 -23.83 -15.14
N ASP A 153 -15.78 -25.10 -14.89
CA ASP A 153 -16.40 -26.26 -15.52
C ASP A 153 -16.37 -27.49 -14.60
N ASP A 154 -17.36 -27.58 -13.72
CA ASP A 154 -17.51 -28.71 -12.79
C ASP A 154 -18.26 -29.91 -13.40
N VAL A 155 -18.54 -29.90 -14.72
CA VAL A 155 -19.26 -30.99 -15.39
C VAL A 155 -18.30 -32.14 -15.74
N VAL A 156 -18.54 -33.30 -15.14
CA VAL A 156 -17.73 -34.50 -15.36
C VAL A 156 -17.69 -34.88 -16.85
N ASN A 157 -16.48 -35.11 -17.38
CA ASN A 157 -16.18 -35.47 -18.77
C ASN A 157 -16.47 -34.38 -19.83
N ASP A 158 -16.59 -33.11 -19.46
CA ASP A 158 -16.64 -32.02 -20.45
C ASP A 158 -15.26 -31.63 -20.99
N THR A 159 -14.62 -32.55 -21.71
CA THR A 159 -13.28 -32.31 -22.30
C THR A 159 -13.27 -31.24 -23.38
N HIS A 160 -14.45 -30.82 -23.85
CA HIS A 160 -14.63 -29.80 -24.88
C HIS A 160 -15.03 -28.42 -24.31
N LEU A 161 -15.12 -28.29 -22.98
CA LEU A 161 -15.47 -27.04 -22.28
C LEU A 161 -16.80 -26.43 -22.74
N THR A 162 -17.77 -27.27 -23.11
CA THR A 162 -19.09 -26.82 -23.59
C THR A 162 -19.96 -26.19 -22.49
N LYS A 163 -19.61 -26.43 -21.23
CA LYS A 163 -20.28 -25.93 -20.02
C LYS A 163 -19.45 -24.91 -19.27
N PHE A 164 -18.26 -24.56 -19.78
CA PHE A 164 -17.43 -23.52 -19.21
C PHE A 164 -18.20 -22.20 -19.06
N ALA A 165 -18.25 -21.67 -17.85
CA ALA A 165 -18.83 -20.36 -17.56
C ALA A 165 -18.12 -19.72 -16.37
N LEU A 166 -18.03 -18.38 -16.39
CA LEU A 166 -17.63 -17.64 -15.20
C LEU A 166 -18.66 -17.83 -14.09
N ALA A 167 -18.18 -17.93 -12.86
CA ALA A 167 -19.04 -18.09 -11.71
C ALA A 167 -19.69 -16.76 -11.33
N LYS A 168 -20.71 -16.83 -10.48
CA LYS A 168 -21.40 -15.64 -9.95
C LYS A 168 -20.41 -14.73 -9.22
N GLU A 169 -19.45 -15.31 -8.51
CA GLU A 169 -18.38 -14.64 -7.78
C GLU A 169 -17.53 -13.76 -8.69
N ASP A 170 -17.17 -14.20 -9.90
CA ASP A 170 -16.42 -13.36 -10.83
C ASP A 170 -17.22 -12.09 -11.18
N MET A 171 -18.50 -12.30 -11.48
CA MET A 171 -19.40 -11.24 -11.95
C MET A 171 -19.88 -10.30 -10.85
N GLU A 172 -19.87 -10.70 -9.59
CA GLU A 172 -20.39 -9.90 -8.48
C GLU A 172 -19.31 -9.43 -7.50
N LEU A 173 -18.17 -10.11 -7.44
CA LEU A 173 -17.14 -9.92 -6.42
C LEU A 173 -15.74 -9.64 -6.97
N LYS A 174 -15.50 -9.69 -8.28
CA LYS A 174 -14.13 -9.52 -8.82
C LYS A 174 -14.03 -8.50 -9.95
N VAL A 175 -15.03 -8.43 -10.84
CA VAL A 175 -14.93 -7.64 -12.09
C VAL A 175 -15.24 -6.14 -11.91
N TRP A 176 -16.02 -5.70 -10.92
CA TRP A 176 -16.64 -4.36 -10.91
C TRP A 176 -16.16 -3.37 -9.84
N TYR A 177 -14.85 -3.22 -9.63
CA TYR A 177 -14.29 -2.22 -8.70
C TYR A 177 -13.51 -1.09 -9.38
#